data_AF-B2WEE2-F1
#
_entry.id   AF-B2WEE2-F1
#
_cell.length_a   1.000
_cell.length_b   1.000
_cell.length_c   1.000
_cell.angle_alpha   90.00
_cell.angle_beta   90.00
_cell.angle_gamma   90.00
#
_symmetry.space_group_name_H-M   'P 1'
#
loop_
_entity.id
_entity.type
_entity.pdbx_description
1 polymer ?
#
loop_
_entity_poly.entity_id
_entity_poly.type
_entity_poly.pdbx_seq_one_letter_code
_entity_poly.pdbx_strand_id
1 'polypeptide(L)'
;MSDFNAIAQQFVQFYYKTFDENRAGLAQLYSQKETSMLTFEAQGTQGSAAIVEKLQLGGEDKPMSFTQAFQLKNAEGSWYVLNDVFRLVYPAA
;
A
#
# COMPACT_ATOMS: atom_id res chain seq x y z
N MET A 1 24.55 6.69 -7.76
CA MET A 1 23.65 5.55 -7.46
C MET A 1 22.33 6.14 -7.01
N SER A 2 21.21 5.75 -7.60
CA SER A 2 19.91 6.23 -7.12
C SER A 2 19.71 5.75 -5.69
N ASP A 3 19.42 6.66 -4.76
CA ASP A 3 19.26 6.35 -3.34
C ASP A 3 17.90 5.69 -3.08
N PHE A 4 17.77 4.42 -3.47
CA PHE A 4 16.52 3.66 -3.35
C PHE A 4 16.00 3.61 -1.90
N ASN A 5 16.90 3.62 -0.92
CA ASN A 5 16.55 3.72 0.49
C ASN A 5 15.84 5.04 0.83
N ALA A 6 16.33 6.16 0.30
CA ALA A 6 15.69 7.45 0.54
C ALA A 6 14.30 7.51 -0.13
N ILE A 7 14.17 6.97 -1.34
CA ILE A 7 12.88 6.88 -2.05
C ILE A 7 11.90 6.00 -1.26
N ALA A 8 12.34 4.84 -0.77
CA ALA A 8 11.50 3.94 0.02
C ALA A 8 11.06 4.59 1.34
N GLN A 9 11.96 5.28 2.04
CA GLN A 9 11.63 5.99 3.28
C GLN A 9 10.60 7.10 3.05
N GLN A 10 10.80 7.93 2.01
CA GLN A 10 9.86 8.99 1.65
C GLN A 10 8.49 8.41 1.25
N PHE A 11 8.48 7.34 0.46
CA PHE A 11 7.27 6.66 0.05
C PHE A 11 6.48 6.15 1.27
N VAL A 12 7.15 5.43 2.18
CA VAL A 12 6.52 4.87 3.38
C VAL A 12 5.96 5.97 4.29
N GLN A 13 6.72 7.05 4.50
CA GLN A 13 6.25 8.20 5.28
C GLN A 13 5.01 8.83 4.66
N PHE A 14 5.03 9.08 3.35
CA PHE A 14 3.88 9.65 2.64
C PHE A 14 2.67 8.70 2.66
N TYR A 15 2.89 7.41 2.46
CA TYR A 15 1.85 6.38 2.47
C TYR A 15 1.11 6.35 3.79
N TYR A 16 1.80 6.12 4.91
CA TYR A 16 1.14 6.02 6.22
C TYR A 16 0.54 7.34 6.69
N LYS A 17 1.19 8.48 6.42
CA LYS A 17 0.59 9.78 6.69
C LYS A 17 -0.72 9.97 5.95
N THR A 18 -0.75 9.65 4.65
CA THR A 18 -1.97 9.73 3.84
C THR A 18 -3.00 8.69 4.26
N PHE A 19 -2.57 7.50 4.71
CA PHE A 19 -3.45 6.45 5.22
C PHE A 19 -4.20 6.88 6.49
N ASP A 20 -3.56 7.66 7.37
CA ASP A 20 -4.18 8.17 8.60
C ASP A 20 -5.02 9.44 8.36
N GLU A 21 -4.54 10.35 7.50
CA GLU A 21 -5.19 11.65 7.26
C GLU A 21 -6.27 11.60 6.15
N ASN A 22 -6.01 10.91 5.04
CA ASN A 22 -6.86 10.93 3.85
C ASN A 22 -6.64 9.70 2.95
N ARG A 23 -7.25 8.56 3.31
CA ARG A 23 -7.12 7.28 2.56
C ARG A 23 -7.46 7.38 1.08
N ALA A 24 -8.37 8.28 0.69
CA ALA A 24 -8.71 8.49 -0.73
C ALA A 24 -7.51 9.00 -1.55
N GLY A 25 -6.59 9.72 -0.92
CA GLY A 25 -5.35 10.21 -1.53
C GLY A 25 -4.36 9.11 -1.91
N LEU A 26 -4.51 7.88 -1.41
CA LEU A 26 -3.64 6.75 -1.76
C LEU A 26 -3.86 6.26 -3.20
N ALA A 27 -5.01 6.55 -3.80
CA ALA A 27 -5.34 6.13 -5.16
C ALA A 27 -4.28 6.55 -6.19
N GLN A 28 -3.61 7.69 -5.97
CA GLN A 28 -2.58 8.23 -6.86
C GLN A 28 -1.28 7.42 -6.85
N LEU A 29 -1.04 6.64 -5.79
CA LEU A 29 0.16 5.81 -5.66
C LEU A 29 0.06 4.49 -6.43
N TYR A 30 -1.16 4.08 -6.79
CA TYR A 30 -1.43 2.86 -7.55
C TYR A 30 -1.69 3.21 -9.01
N SER A 31 -0.90 2.64 -9.92
CA SER A 31 -1.03 2.91 -11.35
C SER A 31 -2.32 2.29 -11.89
N GLN A 32 -3.17 3.13 -12.48
CA GLN A 32 -4.35 2.68 -13.23
C GLN A 32 -3.99 2.02 -14.56
N LYS A 33 -2.82 2.36 -15.14
CA LYS A 33 -2.39 1.83 -16.45
C LYS A 33 -1.81 0.42 -16.36
N GLU A 34 -1.11 0.10 -15.28
CA GLU A 34 -0.39 -1.18 -15.13
C GLU A 34 -1.10 -2.18 -14.20
N THR A 35 -2.36 -1.93 -13.87
CA THR A 35 -3.19 -2.78 -13.00
C THR A 35 -2.46 -3.16 -11.71
N SER A 36 -2.24 -2.19 -10.82
CA SER A 36 -1.71 -2.47 -9.48
C SER A 36 -2.52 -3.54 -8.75
N MET A 37 -1.85 -4.36 -7.94
CA MET A 37 -2.44 -5.45 -7.17
C MET A 37 -2.18 -5.27 -5.67
N LEU A 38 -3.24 -5.37 -4.86
CA LEU A 38 -3.18 -5.55 -3.41
C LEU A 38 -3.48 -7.01 -3.07
N THR A 39 -2.71 -7.61 -2.17
CA THR A 39 -3.03 -8.89 -1.55
C THR A 39 -3.27 -8.66 -0.06
N PHE A 40 -4.53 -8.69 0.37
CA PHE A 40 -4.94 -8.51 1.77
C PHE A 40 -5.33 -9.87 2.36
N GLU A 41 -4.62 -10.37 3.37
CA GLU A 41 -4.94 -11.66 4.02
C GLU A 41 -5.09 -12.83 3.01
N ALA A 42 -4.23 -12.86 1.98
CA ALA A 42 -4.26 -13.80 0.84
C ALA A 42 -5.34 -13.57 -0.24
N GLN A 43 -6.18 -12.53 -0.13
CA GLN A 43 -7.12 -12.14 -1.18
C GLN A 43 -6.53 -11.05 -2.07
N GLY A 44 -6.40 -11.36 -3.37
CA GLY A 44 -5.95 -10.41 -4.38
C GLY A 44 -7.06 -9.43 -4.80
N THR A 45 -6.72 -8.15 -4.93
CA THR A 45 -7.59 -7.06 -5.36
C THR A 45 -6.83 -6.23 -6.39
N GLN A 46 -7.43 -6.05 -7.58
CA GLN A 46 -6.81 -5.31 -8.68
C GLN A 46 -7.44 -3.93 -8.86
N GLY A 47 -6.61 -2.96 -9.20
CA GLY A 47 -7.04 -1.61 -9.58
C GLY A 47 -7.11 -0.64 -8.40
N SER A 48 -6.69 0.60 -8.62
CA SER A 48 -6.49 1.59 -7.55
C SER A 48 -7.74 1.88 -6.72
N ALA A 49 -8.92 1.94 -7.36
CA ALA A 49 -10.19 2.20 -6.66
C ALA A 49 -10.54 1.07 -5.68
N ALA A 50 -10.51 -0.19 -6.14
CA ALA A 50 -10.84 -1.35 -5.32
C ALA A 50 -9.81 -1.56 -4.18
N ILE A 51 -8.53 -1.26 -4.45
CA ILE A 51 -7.47 -1.29 -3.44
C ILE A 51 -7.76 -0.29 -2.32
N VAL A 52 -8.05 0.97 -2.66
CA VAL A 52 -8.34 2.01 -1.66
C VAL A 52 -9.60 1.70 -0.86
N GLU A 53 -10.64 1.21 -1.51
CA GLU A 53 -11.86 0.76 -0.82
C GLU A 53 -11.55 -0.36 0.19
N LYS A 54 -10.74 -1.35 -0.19
CA LYS A 54 -10.34 -2.44 0.71
C LYS A 54 -9.55 -1.95 1.93
N LEU A 55 -8.63 -1.00 1.73
CA LEU A 55 -7.84 -0.39 2.79
C LEU A 55 -8.68 0.48 3.75
N GLN A 56 -9.80 1.03 3.27
CA GLN A 56 -10.74 1.78 4.12
C GLN A 56 -11.50 0.86 5.09
N LEU A 57 -11.84 -0.36 4.65
CA LEU A 57 -12.65 -1.32 5.41
C LEU A 57 -11.90 -2.01 6.57
N GLY A 58 -10.56 -1.97 6.60
CA GLY A 58 -9.73 -2.74 7.53
C GLY A 58 -9.57 -2.17 8.95
N GLY A 59 -10.41 -1.23 9.39
CA GLY A 59 -10.32 -0.65 10.74
C GLY A 59 -11.14 -1.44 11.76
N GLU A 60 -10.53 -2.35 12.50
CA GLU A 60 -11.08 -2.83 13.77
C GLU A 60 -10.63 -1.93 14.92
N ASP A 61 -11.48 -1.77 15.95
CA ASP A 61 -11.19 -0.98 17.17
C ASP A 61 -10.00 -1.51 17.99
N LYS A 62 -9.43 -2.67 17.62
CA LYS A 62 -8.33 -3.30 18.34
C LYS A 62 -7.00 -3.06 17.62
N PRO A 63 -5.98 -2.53 18.32
CA PRO A 63 -4.65 -2.41 17.73
C PRO A 63 -4.10 -3.81 17.42
N MET A 64 -3.77 -4.05 16.16
CA MET A 64 -3.16 -5.27 15.66
C MET A 64 -1.84 -4.94 14.96
N SER A 65 -0.82 -5.77 15.19
CA SER A 65 0.41 -5.71 14.42
C SER A 65 0.14 -6.19 13.00
N PHE A 66 0.84 -5.65 12.02
CA PHE A 66 0.75 -6.08 10.63
C PHE A 66 2.12 -6.03 9.95
N THR A 67 2.23 -6.76 8.85
CA THR A 67 3.36 -6.70 7.92
C THR A 67 2.83 -6.26 6.57
N GLN A 68 3.46 -5.25 5.99
CA GLN A 68 3.15 -4.77 4.65
C GLN A 68 4.41 -4.67 3.79
N ALA A 69 4.35 -5.16 2.55
CA ALA A 69 5.45 -5.12 1.60
C ALA A 69 4.99 -4.46 0.30
N PHE A 70 5.77 -3.48 -0.17
CA PHE A 70 5.49 -2.75 -1.40
C PHE A 70 6.55 -3.05 -2.46
N GLN A 71 6.09 -3.32 -3.68
CA GLN A 71 6.94 -3.31 -4.86
C GLN A 71 6.74 -1.99 -5.60
N LEU A 72 7.74 -1.12 -5.52
CA LEU A 72 7.76 0.14 -6.27
C LEU A 72 8.34 -0.10 -7.66
N LYS A 73 7.64 0.38 -8.69
CA LYS A 73 8.11 0.38 -10.07
C LYS A 73 8.20 1.82 -10.55
N ASN A 74 9.27 2.13 -11.27
CA ASN A 74 9.41 3.41 -11.94
C ASN A 74 8.88 3.28 -13.37
N ALA A 75 7.96 4.16 -13.78
CA ALA A 75 7.60 4.36 -15.17
C ALA A 75 7.74 5.84 -15.51
N GLU A 76 8.52 6.14 -16.55
CA GLU A 76 8.69 7.49 -17.09
C GLU A 76 9.11 8.54 -16.03
N GLY A 77 9.88 8.12 -15.02
CA GLY A 77 10.34 9.00 -13.94
C GLY A 77 9.40 9.11 -12.74
N SER A 78 8.19 8.54 -12.81
CA SER A 78 7.26 8.47 -11.68
C SER A 78 7.30 7.09 -11.01
N TRP A 79 7.31 7.06 -9.67
CA TRP A 79 7.26 5.83 -8.89
C TRP A 79 5.82 5.52 -8.49
N TYR A 80 5.40 4.27 -8.69
CA TYR A 80 4.10 3.78 -8.28
C TYR A 80 4.21 2.39 -7.66
N VAL A 81 3.18 2.00 -6.92
CA VAL A 81 3.06 0.68 -6.31
C VAL A 81 2.51 -0.30 -7.35
N LEU A 82 3.32 -1.27 -7.74
CA LEU A 82 2.87 -2.37 -8.61
C LEU A 82 2.17 -3.46 -7.79
N ASN A 83 2.84 -3.91 -6.72
CA ASN A 83 2.31 -4.92 -5.80
C ASN A 83 2.35 -4.38 -4.37
N ASP A 84 1.28 -4.66 -3.63
CA ASP A 84 1.13 -4.38 -2.21
C ASP A 84 0.65 -5.68 -1.53
N VAL A 85 1.38 -6.14 -0.53
CA VAL A 85 1.03 -7.36 0.22
C VAL A 85 0.88 -6.97 1.68
N PHE A 86 -0.34 -7.09 2.21
CA PHE A 86 -0.70 -6.77 3.57
C PHE A 86 -1.14 -8.02 4.32
N ARG A 87 -0.60 -8.21 5.53
CA ARG A 87 -0.95 -9.32 6.42
C ARG A 87 -1.00 -8.88 7.87
N LEU A 88 -2.06 -9.25 8.57
CA LEU A 88 -2.20 -9.09 10.01
C LEU A 88 -1.34 -10.12 10.73
N VAL A 89 -0.73 -9.70 11.83
CA VAL A 89 0.03 -10.54 12.74
C VAL A 89 -0.87 -10.86 13.91
N TYR A 90 -1.40 -12.09 13.90
CA TYR A 90 -2.20 -12.61 15.00
C TYR A 90 -1.28 -13.06 16.14
N PRO A 91 -1.58 -12.69 17.40
CA PRO A 91 -0.87 -13.26 18.54
C PRO A 91 -1.08 -14.78 18.56
N ALA A 92 -0.03 -15.51 18.92
CA ALA A 92 -0.16 -16.95 19.16
C ALA A 92 -1.19 -17.19 20.27
N ALA A 93 -2.13 -18.10 20.02
CA ALA A 93 -3.14 -18.52 20.98
C ALA A 93 -2.53 -19.25 22.18
#